data_AF-A0A7C9B2B5-F1
#
_entry.id   AF-A0A7C9B2B5-F1
#
_cell.length_a   1.000
_cell.length_b   1.000
_cell.length_c   1.000
_cell.angle_alpha   90.00
_cell.angle_beta   90.00
_cell.angle_gamma   90.00
#
_symmetry.space_group_name_H-M   'P 1'
#
loop_
_entity.id
_entity.type
_entity.pdbx_description
1 polymer ?
#
loop_
_entity_poly.entity_id
_entity_poly.type
_entity_poly.pdbx_seq_one_letter_code
_entity_poly.pdbx_strand_id
1 'polypeptide(L)'
;LKEMDPSLRSLEDDAIQRTVLEAPWFKSCKRLCAYISCRALREVDTSKLLAEILQTSAKDDQNCSRKKLYVPRVEDKNSHMRMLHISGLEDLIANSMDILEPAPVDNKGNHREDVMQADEPVDLFLLPGLAFDKSG
;
A
#
# COMPACT_ATOMS: atom_id res chain seq x y z
N LEU A 1 -15.84 14.07 5.12
CA LEU A 1 -15.77 12.61 4.88
C LEU A 1 -17.00 11.84 5.36
N LYS A 2 -17.49 12.05 6.59
CA LYS A 2 -18.65 11.29 7.12
C LYS A 2 -19.95 11.46 6.32
N GLU A 3 -20.17 12.68 5.84
CA GLU A 3 -21.38 13.11 5.13
C GLU A 3 -21.34 12.82 3.62
N MET A 4 -20.22 12.26 3.12
CA MET A 4 -20.06 12.04 1.69
C MET A 4 -20.89 10.84 1.25
N ASP A 5 -21.63 11.01 0.16
CA ASP A 5 -22.42 9.93 -0.41
C ASP A 5 -21.53 8.72 -0.77
N PRO A 6 -21.86 7.48 -0.35
CA PRO A 6 -21.04 6.31 -0.61
C PRO A 6 -20.83 6.01 -2.09
N SER A 7 -21.80 6.30 -2.95
CA SER A 7 -21.69 6.06 -4.40
C SER A 7 -20.76 7.09 -5.05
N LEU A 8 -20.90 8.37 -4.68
CA LEU A 8 -19.98 9.42 -5.10
C LEU A 8 -18.55 9.10 -4.65
N ARG A 9 -18.38 8.65 -3.40
CA ARG A 9 -17.09 8.23 -2.88
C ARG A 9 -16.44 7.12 -3.69
N SER A 10 -17.20 6.08 -4.01
CA SER A 10 -16.69 4.98 -4.82
C SER A 10 -16.27 5.46 -6.22
N LEU A 11 -16.98 6.43 -6.80
CA LEU A 11 -16.63 7.01 -8.10
C LEU A 11 -15.32 7.81 -8.03
N GLU A 12 -15.15 8.63 -7.01
CA GLU A 12 -13.93 9.42 -6.79
C GLU A 12 -12.74 8.51 -6.45
N ASP A 13 -12.91 7.51 -5.59
CA ASP A 13 -11.89 6.51 -5.27
C ASP A 13 -11.40 5.80 -6.55
N ASP A 14 -12.33 5.43 -7.44
CA ASP A 14 -12.03 4.81 -8.74
C ASP A 14 -11.27 5.76 -9.69
N ALA A 15 -11.64 7.04 -9.71
CA ALA A 15 -10.97 8.04 -10.53
C ALA A 15 -9.54 8.30 -10.06
N ILE A 16 -9.32 8.37 -8.73
CA ILE A 16 -7.99 8.53 -8.12
C ILE A 16 -7.11 7.32 -8.44
N GLN A 17 -7.62 6.10 -8.20
CA GLN A 17 -6.87 4.87 -8.49
C GLN A 17 -6.49 4.77 -9.98
N ARG A 18 -7.43 5.10 -10.89
CA ARG A 18 -7.16 5.10 -12.33
C ARG A 18 -6.06 6.09 -12.71
N THR A 19 -6.11 7.30 -12.15
CA THR A 19 -5.07 8.33 -12.39
C THR A 19 -3.69 7.83 -12.01
N VAL A 20 -3.57 7.16 -10.85
CA VAL A 20 -2.30 6.57 -10.40
C VAL A 20 -1.87 5.41 -11.30
N LEU A 21 -2.76 4.47 -11.64
CA LEU A 21 -2.46 3.33 -12.51
C LEU A 21 -1.96 3.76 -13.91
N GLU A 22 -2.51 4.84 -14.45
CA GLU A 22 -2.17 5.34 -15.78
C GLU A 22 -0.88 6.15 -15.79
N ALA A 23 -0.44 6.65 -14.63
CA ALA A 23 0.70 7.56 -14.52
C ALA A 23 2.03 6.90 -14.93
N PRO A 24 2.89 7.61 -15.68
CA PRO A 24 4.20 7.08 -16.08
C PRO A 24 5.09 6.71 -14.89
N TRP A 25 5.08 7.51 -13.82
CA TRP A 25 5.86 7.28 -12.61
C TRP A 25 5.43 6.02 -11.86
N PHE A 26 4.14 5.68 -11.89
CA PHE A 26 3.65 4.44 -11.31
C PHE A 26 4.04 3.25 -12.19
N LYS A 27 3.94 3.38 -13.51
CA LYS A 27 4.32 2.30 -14.43
C LYS A 27 5.81 1.96 -14.33
N SER A 28 6.68 2.97 -14.25
CA SER A 28 8.13 2.79 -14.19
C SER A 28 8.67 2.41 -12.81
N CYS A 29 7.91 2.59 -11.72
CA CYS A 29 8.40 2.26 -10.38
C CYS A 29 8.62 0.76 -10.21
N LYS A 30 9.61 0.38 -9.40
CA LYS A 30 9.90 -1.00 -9.02
C LYS A 30 9.66 -1.23 -7.54
N ARG A 31 9.88 -0.22 -6.70
CA ARG A 31 9.72 -0.34 -5.24
C ARG A 31 8.83 0.78 -4.74
N LEU A 32 7.77 0.42 -4.03
CA LEU A 32 6.86 1.41 -3.47
C LEU A 32 6.38 1.07 -2.06
N CYS A 33 6.10 2.12 -1.31
CA CYS A 33 5.42 2.04 -0.02
C CYS A 33 3.97 2.48 -0.20
N ALA A 34 3.02 1.71 0.31
CA ALA A 34 1.60 2.08 0.29
C ALA A 34 0.87 1.56 1.53
N TYR A 35 -0.15 2.29 1.95
CA TYR A 35 -1.06 1.85 3.01
C TYR A 35 -2.16 0.95 2.45
N ILE A 36 -2.71 0.11 3.34
CA ILE A 36 -3.91 -0.67 3.06
C ILE A 36 -5.09 0.13 3.57
N SER A 37 -5.95 0.54 2.64
CA SER A 37 -7.09 1.39 2.96
C SER A 37 -8.01 0.73 3.98
N CYS A 38 -8.31 1.44 5.07
CA CYS A 38 -9.27 0.99 6.06
C CYS A 38 -10.60 1.75 5.92
N ARG A 39 -11.70 1.01 5.70
CA ARG A 39 -13.04 1.60 5.53
C ARG A 39 -13.48 2.42 6.75
N ALA A 40 -13.08 2.01 7.96
CA ALA A 40 -13.39 2.72 9.20
C ALA A 40 -12.76 4.13 9.24
N LEU A 41 -11.57 4.27 8.65
CA LEU A 41 -10.84 5.54 8.57
C LEU A 41 -11.30 6.44 7.42
N ARG A 42 -12.13 5.92 6.51
CA ARG A 42 -12.65 6.63 5.34
C ARG A 42 -11.55 7.17 4.42
N GLU A 43 -10.42 6.48 4.36
CA GLU A 43 -9.32 6.74 3.42
C GLU A 43 -9.66 6.34 2.00
N VAL A 44 -9.01 6.95 1.02
CA VAL A 44 -9.16 6.54 -0.39
C VAL A 44 -8.92 5.04 -0.52
N ASP A 45 -9.80 4.35 -1.24
CA ASP A 45 -9.60 2.92 -1.52
C ASP A 45 -8.34 2.72 -2.37
N THR A 46 -7.46 1.81 -1.94
CA THR A 46 -6.22 1.47 -2.67
C THR A 46 -6.24 0.05 -3.23
N SER A 47 -7.36 -0.67 -3.11
CA SER A 47 -7.46 -2.09 -3.44
C SER A 47 -7.01 -2.45 -4.86
N LYS A 48 -7.36 -1.64 -5.88
CA LYS A 48 -6.99 -1.90 -7.28
C LYS A 48 -5.50 -1.65 -7.52
N LEU A 49 -4.93 -0.65 -6.86
CA LEU A 49 -3.49 -0.38 -6.92
C LEU A 49 -2.70 -1.55 -6.34
N LEU A 50 -3.07 -1.99 -5.14
CA LEU A 50 -2.41 -3.12 -4.47
C LEU A 50 -2.56 -4.41 -5.30
N ALA A 51 -3.74 -4.66 -5.87
CA ALA A 51 -3.96 -5.80 -6.74
C ALA A 51 -3.07 -5.78 -7.99
N GLU A 52 -2.91 -4.64 -8.67
CA GLU A 52 -2.04 -4.51 -9.85
C GLU A 52 -0.57 -4.78 -9.51
N ILE A 53 -0.11 -4.25 -8.37
CA ILE A 53 1.28 -4.42 -7.91
C ILE A 53 1.55 -5.90 -7.59
N LEU A 54 0.66 -6.52 -6.82
CA LEU A 54 0.78 -7.92 -6.41
C LEU A 54 0.63 -8.87 -7.59
N GLN A 55 -0.25 -8.60 -8.56
CA GLN A 55 -0.39 -9.40 -9.78
C GLN A 55 0.83 -9.30 -10.70
N THR A 56 1.38 -8.10 -10.88
CA THR A 56 2.62 -7.90 -11.67
C THR A 56 3.79 -8.66 -11.06
N SER A 57 3.80 -8.85 -9.73
CA SER A 57 4.82 -9.63 -9.05
C SER A 57 4.70 -11.15 -9.27
N ALA A 58 3.52 -11.64 -9.64
CA ALA A 58 3.23 -13.06 -9.80
C ALA A 58 3.38 -13.59 -11.24
N LYS A 59 3.38 -12.70 -12.25
CA LYS A 59 3.56 -13.09 -13.65
C LYS A 59 5.07 -13.19 -13.96
N ASP A 60 5.56 -14.40 -14.21
CA ASP A 60 6.92 -14.73 -14.67
C ASP A 60 7.24 -14.23 -16.10
N ASP A 61 6.59 -13.16 -16.55
CA ASP A 61 6.79 -12.65 -17.91
C ASP A 61 7.99 -11.69 -17.91
N GLN A 62 9.04 -12.10 -18.63
CA GLN A 62 10.40 -11.53 -18.69
C GLN A 62 10.49 -10.04 -19.08
N ASN A 63 9.37 -9.36 -19.25
CA ASN A 63 9.28 -7.99 -19.78
C ASN A 63 8.63 -6.99 -18.82
N CYS A 64 7.96 -7.43 -17.75
CA CYS A 64 7.40 -6.56 -16.72
C CYS A 64 8.25 -6.66 -15.45
N SER A 65 8.97 -5.60 -15.10
CA SER A 65 9.74 -5.53 -13.86
C SER A 65 8.84 -5.79 -12.64
N ARG A 66 9.10 -6.87 -11.90
CA ARG A 66 8.42 -7.22 -10.65
C ARG A 66 8.47 -6.03 -9.69
N LYS A 67 7.30 -5.49 -9.34
CA LYS A 67 7.17 -4.45 -8.33
C LYS A 67 7.23 -5.08 -6.93
N LYS A 68 7.95 -4.45 -6.00
CA LYS A 68 7.96 -4.75 -4.57
C LYS A 68 7.07 -3.76 -3.83
N LEU A 69 6.23 -4.29 -2.96
CA LEU A 69 5.30 -3.52 -2.14
C LEU A 69 5.70 -3.60 -0.67
N TYR A 70 5.88 -2.45 -0.04
CA TYR A 70 6.07 -2.33 1.40
C TYR A 70 4.84 -1.69 2.04
N VAL A 71 4.39 -2.26 3.15
CA VAL A 71 3.18 -1.81 3.88
C VAL A 71 3.56 -1.42 5.32
N PRO A 72 2.98 -0.34 5.86
CA PRO A 72 3.26 0.08 7.22
C PRO A 72 2.77 -0.93 8.26
N ARG A 73 3.60 -1.15 9.27
CA ARG A 73 3.28 -1.86 10.52
C ARG A 73 3.64 -0.96 11.70
N VAL A 74 2.72 -0.80 12.64
CA VAL A 74 2.95 -0.07 13.88
C VAL A 74 3.41 -1.05 14.97
N GLU A 75 4.60 -0.83 15.51
CA GLU A 75 5.21 -1.77 16.46
C GLU A 75 4.84 -1.49 17.91
N ASP A 76 4.60 -0.23 18.29
CA ASP A 76 4.43 0.12 19.70
C ASP A 76 3.65 1.42 19.94
N LYS A 77 3.49 1.74 21.24
CA LYS A 77 2.83 2.96 21.73
C LYS A 77 3.63 4.24 21.47
N ASN A 78 4.89 4.13 21.08
CA ASN A 78 5.72 5.27 20.70
C ASN A 78 5.58 5.59 19.20
N SER A 79 4.64 4.94 18.51
CA SER A 79 4.39 5.14 17.08
C SER A 79 5.60 4.82 16.21
N HIS A 80 6.44 3.87 16.63
CA HIS A 80 7.46 3.31 15.75
C HIS A 80 6.77 2.52 14.63
N MET A 81 7.04 2.95 13.40
CA MET A 81 6.47 2.36 12.19
C MET A 81 7.60 1.74 11.36
N ARG A 82 7.37 0.51 10.90
CA ARG A 82 8.22 -0.15 9.90
C ARG A 82 7.45 -0.36 8.61
N MET A 83 8.17 -0.43 7.51
CA MET A 83 7.60 -0.74 6.20
C MET A 83 8.08 -2.13 5.80
N LEU A 84 7.18 -3.10 5.82
CA LEU A 84 7.52 -4.51 5.59
C LEU A 84 7.04 -4.97 4.22
N HIS A 85 7.89 -5.73 3.53
CA HIS A 85 7.56 -6.30 2.24
C HIS A 85 6.42 -7.32 2.34
N ILE A 86 5.45 -7.22 1.41
CA ILE A 86 4.39 -8.20 1.25
C ILE A 86 4.37 -8.78 -0.17
N SER A 87 4.14 -10.09 -0.27
CA SER A 87 3.93 -10.81 -1.53
C SER A 87 2.46 -11.11 -1.82
N GLY A 88 1.56 -10.78 -0.88
CA GLY A 88 0.14 -11.06 -0.95
C GLY A 88 -0.60 -10.49 0.27
N LEU A 89 -1.93 -10.57 0.26
CA LEU A 89 -2.79 -10.03 1.32
C LEU A 89 -3.16 -11.07 2.39
N GLU A 90 -2.81 -12.34 2.19
CA GLU A 90 -3.26 -13.48 3.01
C GLU A 90 -2.71 -13.46 4.45
N ASP A 91 -1.55 -12.83 4.65
CA ASP A 91 -0.79 -12.84 5.91
C ASP A 91 -0.90 -11.49 6.67
N LEU A 92 -1.91 -10.69 6.34
CA LEU A 92 -2.16 -9.42 7.00
C LEU A 92 -3.01 -9.65 8.25
N ILE A 93 -2.66 -8.94 9.31
CA ILE A 93 -3.35 -9.00 10.60
C ILE A 93 -3.99 -7.64 10.90
N ALA A 94 -5.22 -7.66 11.42
CA ALA A 94 -5.88 -6.45 11.88
C ALA A 94 -5.27 -5.98 13.21
N ASN A 95 -4.97 -4.69 13.32
CA ASN A 95 -4.62 -4.07 14.59
C ASN A 95 -5.89 -3.72 15.40
N SER A 96 -5.73 -3.03 16.54
CA SER A 96 -6.86 -2.63 17.40
C SER A 96 -7.85 -1.64 16.77
N MET A 97 -7.52 -1.09 15.60
CA MET A 97 -8.33 -0.14 14.83
C MET A 97 -8.88 -0.76 13.54
N ASP A 98 -8.83 -2.09 13.40
CA ASP A 98 -9.21 -2.84 12.19
C ASP A 98 -8.42 -2.46 10.92
N ILE A 99 -7.22 -1.90 11.09
CA ILE A 99 -6.30 -1.62 9.99
C ILE A 99 -5.48 -2.89 9.75
N LEU A 100 -5.42 -3.33 8.49
CA LEU A 100 -4.61 -4.48 8.11
C LEU A 100 -3.14 -4.10 8.00
N GLU A 101 -2.30 -4.82 8.74
CA GLU A 101 -0.85 -4.63 8.80
C GLU A 101 -0.15 -5.96 8.52
N PRO A 102 1.05 -5.96 7.92
CA PRO A 102 1.81 -7.19 7.73
C PRO A 102 2.24 -7.78 9.07
N ALA A 103 2.01 -9.08 9.28
CA ALA A 103 2.59 -9.79 10.41
C ALA A 103 4.14 -9.71 10.36
N PRO A 104 4.86 -9.76 11.50
CA PRO A 104 6.33 -9.67 11.52
C PRO A 104 7.02 -10.79 10.73
N VAL A 105 6.35 -11.93 10.59
CA VAL A 105 6.77 -13.09 9.83
C VAL A 105 5.77 -13.39 8.72
N ASP A 106 6.24 -13.95 7.61
CA ASP A 106 5.38 -14.47 6.54
C ASP A 106 4.75 -15.83 6.92
N ASN A 107 3.85 -16.36 6.08
CA ASN A 107 3.26 -17.69 6.26
C ASN A 107 4.26 -18.86 6.27
N LYS A 108 5.52 -18.63 5.86
CA LYS A 108 6.62 -19.60 5.90
C LYS A 108 7.48 -19.45 7.15
N GLY A 109 7.18 -18.49 8.02
CA GLY A 109 7.93 -18.20 9.24
C GLY A 109 9.20 -17.37 9.03
N ASN A 110 9.40 -16.78 7.84
CA ASN A 110 10.54 -15.92 7.58
C ASN A 110 10.25 -14.49 8.02
N HIS A 111 11.29 -13.80 8.49
CA HIS A 111 11.22 -12.36 8.71
C HIS A 111 10.99 -11.63 7.38
N ARG A 112 10.08 -10.64 7.40
CA ARG A 112 9.85 -9.77 6.24
C ARG A 112 11.02 -8.80 6.06
N GLU A 113 11.35 -8.54 4.80
CA GLU A 113 12.29 -7.49 4.42
C GLU A 113 11.74 -6.12 4.88
N ASP A 114 12.52 -5.40 5.68
CA ASP A 114 12.26 -4.00 6.05
C ASP A 114 12.80 -3.09 4.94
N VAL A 115 12.03 -2.07 4.57
CA VAL A 115 12.46 -1.06 3.59
C VAL A 115 13.79 -0.42 3.94
N MET A 116 14.08 -0.24 5.24
CA MET A 116 15.32 0.36 5.73
C MET A 116 16.54 -0.55 5.56
N GLN A 117 16.31 -1.84 5.31
CA GLN A 117 17.34 -2.86 5.05
C GLN A 117 17.45 -3.20 3.56
N ALA A 118 16.65 -2.57 2.70
CA ALA A 118 16.60 -2.89 1.29
C ALA A 118 17.79 -2.29 0.51
N ASP A 119 18.36 -3.07 -0.41
CA ASP A 119 19.57 -2.70 -1.16
C ASP A 119 19.37 -1.66 -2.28
N GLU A 120 18.12 -1.32 -2.60
CA GLU A 120 17.77 -0.35 -3.65
C GLU A 120 16.70 0.61 -3.12
N PRO A 121 16.68 1.87 -3.60
CA PRO A 121 15.80 2.90 -3.09
C PRO A 121 14.31 2.62 -3.36
N VAL A 122 13.47 3.29 -2.58
CA VAL A 122 12.03 3.37 -2.84
C VAL A 122 11.78 4.43 -3.92
N ASP A 123 11.01 4.07 -4.95
CA ASP A 123 10.69 4.96 -6.07
C ASP A 123 9.44 5.81 -5.78
N LEU A 124 8.49 5.28 -5.01
CA LEU A 124 7.19 5.89 -4.76
C LEU A 124 6.69 5.63 -3.34
N PHE A 125 6.10 6.66 -2.73
CA PHE A 125 5.46 6.57 -1.43
C PHE A 125 4.03 7.11 -1.51
N LEU A 126 3.04 6.23 -1.30
CA LEU A 126 1.64 6.64 -1.19
C LEU A 126 1.32 6.93 0.29
N LEU A 127 1.24 8.21 0.61
CA LEU A 127 1.00 8.70 1.96
C LEU A 127 -0.52 8.84 2.21
N PRO A 128 -1.07 8.19 3.26
CA PRO A 128 -2.41 8.51 3.72
C PRO A 128 -2.39 9.87 4.43
N GLY A 129 -3.53 10.56 4.43
CA GLY A 129 -3.69 11.82 5.14
C GLY A 129 -5.14 12.29 5.17
N LEU A 130 -5.48 13.12 6.15
CA LEU A 130 -6.83 13.65 6.33
C LEU A 130 -7.08 14.91 5.50
N ALA A 131 -6.04 15.76 5.36
CA ALA A 131 -6.10 17.01 4.64
C ALA A 131 -4.72 17.29 4.04
N PHE A 132 -4.72 17.85 2.84
CA PHE A 132 -3.55 18.31 2.10
C PHE A 132 -3.84 19.70 1.57
N ASP A 133 -2.84 20.58 1.53
CA ASP A 133 -2.95 21.84 0.84
C ASP A 133 -2.23 21.79 -0.52
N LYS A 134 -2.20 22.91 -1.25
CA LYS A 134 -1.60 22.95 -2.61
C LYS A 134 -0.07 22.86 -2.61
N SER A 135 0.56 23.00 -1.46
CA SER A 135 2.01 22.98 -1.25
C SER A 135 2.51 21.59 -0.86
N GLY A 136 1.61 20.62 -0.67
CA GLY A 136 1.91 19.30 -0.11
C GLY A 136 1.55 19.23 1.36
#